data_AF-A0AAW2MNT1-F1
#
_entry.id   AF-A0AAW2MNT1-F1
#
_cell.length_a   1.000
_cell.length_b   1.000
_cell.length_c   1.000
_cell.angle_alpha   90.00
_cell.angle_beta   90.00
_cell.angle_gamma   90.00
#
_symmetry.space_group_name_H-M   'P 1'
#
loop_
_entity.id
_entity.type
_entity.pdbx_description
1 polymer ?
#
loop_
_entity_poly.entity_id
_entity_poly.type
_entity_poly.pdbx_seq_one_letter_code
_entity_poly.pdbx_strand_id
1 'polypeptide(L)'
;MKNRVENKVERPRLTGDQIFDWVANISPAVEMSLSLPCNYGSDHKRANKIIFWDLPYCSMLMIRHNLNVIHIKKNVFDDIFNTVMNIKEKTKDNMNTRRDLKIICNHPELELDKGRPNVMTKAVYTMAKEQKRRVCEWICGLKFPYGYVYNLARCIGMMELRMHGMKSHDCHVFMQKLILIAFHEMLPSMYGAH
;
A
#
# COMPACT_ATOMS: atom_id res chain seq x y z
N MET A 1 -21.82 0.61 -32.31
CA MET A 1 -20.45 0.21 -31.92
C MET A 1 -19.95 -0.81 -32.94
N LYS A 2 -18.90 -0.49 -33.72
CA LYS A 2 -18.30 -1.44 -34.67
C LYS A 2 -17.41 -2.42 -33.90
N ASN A 3 -17.64 -3.72 -34.07
CA ASN A 3 -16.80 -4.79 -33.54
C ASN A 3 -15.38 -4.67 -34.11
N ARG A 4 -14.43 -4.25 -33.28
CA ARG A 4 -12.99 -4.29 -33.60
C ARG A 4 -12.45 -5.61 -33.07
N VAL A 5 -12.22 -6.57 -33.96
CA VAL A 5 -11.55 -7.83 -33.60
C VAL A 5 -10.08 -7.49 -33.33
N GLU A 6 -9.66 -7.60 -32.07
CA GLU A 6 -8.24 -7.49 -31.71
C GLU A 6 -7.52 -8.77 -32.15
N ASN A 7 -6.90 -8.76 -33.34
CA ASN A 7 -5.92 -9.77 -33.73
C ASN A 7 -4.60 -9.54 -32.98
N LYS A 8 -4.57 -9.81 -31.66
CA LYS A 8 -3.31 -9.84 -30.91
C LYS A 8 -2.69 -11.22 -31.09
N VAL A 9 -1.56 -11.28 -31.78
CA VAL A 9 -0.67 -12.45 -31.79
C VAL A 9 -0.40 -12.85 -30.34
N GLU A 10 -0.59 -14.14 -30.03
CA GLU A 10 -0.37 -14.67 -28.69
C GLU A 10 1.10 -14.41 -28.31
N ARG A 11 1.31 -13.73 -27.19
CA ARG A 11 2.68 -13.37 -26.79
C ARG A 11 3.47 -14.64 -26.50
N PRO A 12 4.76 -14.71 -26.91
CA PRO A 12 5.63 -15.82 -26.57
C PRO A 12 5.62 -16.04 -25.05
N ARG A 13 5.45 -17.29 -24.62
CA ARG A 13 5.63 -17.67 -23.21
C ARG A 13 7.13 -17.56 -22.90
N LEU A 14 7.52 -16.53 -22.16
CA LEU A 14 8.89 -16.32 -21.71
C LEU A 14 9.13 -17.10 -20.41
N THR A 15 10.32 -17.67 -20.26
CA THR A 15 10.76 -18.29 -18.99
C THR A 15 11.07 -17.22 -17.94
N GLY A 16 11.12 -17.60 -16.67
CA GLY A 16 11.45 -16.69 -15.58
C GLY A 16 12.80 -15.98 -15.76
N ASP A 17 13.78 -16.66 -16.35
CA ASP A 17 15.13 -16.13 -16.62
C ASP A 17 15.14 -15.19 -17.83
N GLN A 18 14.39 -15.52 -18.89
CA GLN A 18 14.23 -14.62 -20.04
C GLN A 18 13.55 -13.30 -19.65
N ILE A 19 12.56 -13.35 -18.75
CA ILE A 19 11.93 -12.15 -18.19
C ILE A 19 12.92 -11.41 -17.28
N PHE A 20 13.76 -12.14 -16.53
CA PHE A 20 14.76 -11.53 -15.65
C PHE A 20 15.77 -10.71 -16.46
N ASP A 21 16.38 -11.28 -17.50
CA ASP A 21 17.33 -10.57 -18.36
C ASP A 21 16.67 -9.39 -19.08
N TRP A 22 15.42 -9.55 -19.50
CA TRP A 22 14.67 -8.47 -20.12
C TRP A 22 14.42 -7.30 -19.16
N VAL A 23 13.96 -7.58 -17.93
CA VAL A 23 13.67 -6.54 -16.92
C VAL A 23 14.95 -5.93 -16.32
N ALA A 24 16.04 -6.69 -16.23
CA ALA A 24 17.33 -6.19 -15.73
C ALA A 24 17.85 -5.01 -16.57
N ASN A 25 17.54 -5.01 -17.86
CA ASN A 25 17.92 -3.97 -18.82
C ASN A 25 16.94 -2.78 -18.90
N ILE A 26 15.88 -2.75 -18.07
CA ILE A 26 14.92 -1.64 -18.03
C ILE A 26 15.37 -0.62 -16.98
N SER A 27 15.53 0.65 -17.39
CA SER A 27 15.86 1.74 -16.47
C SER A 27 14.85 1.83 -15.30
N PRO A 28 15.30 2.01 -14.05
CA PRO A 28 14.43 2.21 -12.91
C PRO A 28 13.51 3.41 -13.13
N ALA A 29 12.24 3.30 -12.74
CA ALA A 29 11.24 4.35 -12.91
C ALA A 29 11.58 5.69 -12.20
N VAL A 30 12.64 5.72 -11.38
CA VAL A 30 13.13 6.90 -10.66
C VAL A 30 13.86 7.89 -11.59
N GLU A 31 14.41 7.44 -12.72
CA GLU A 31 15.03 8.33 -13.73
C GLU A 31 14.06 8.78 -14.84
N MET A 32 12.85 8.23 -14.86
CA MET A 32 11.84 8.52 -15.89
C MET A 32 11.08 9.83 -15.61
N SER A 33 11.77 10.87 -15.14
CA SER A 33 11.26 12.24 -15.09
C SER A 33 11.99 13.20 -16.03
N LEU A 34 13.08 12.79 -16.68
CA LEU A 34 13.90 13.70 -17.51
C LEU A 34 14.23 13.24 -18.93
N SER A 35 13.84 12.05 -19.38
CA SER A 35 13.93 11.70 -20.80
C SER A 35 12.95 10.59 -21.15
N LEU A 36 11.86 10.93 -21.83
CA LEU A 36 11.01 9.95 -22.51
C LEU A 36 11.70 9.53 -23.82
N PRO A 37 12.09 8.25 -24.00
CA PRO A 37 12.47 7.76 -25.33
C PRO A 37 11.25 7.82 -26.25
N CYS A 38 11.46 8.12 -27.53
CA CYS A 38 10.43 8.50 -28.50
C CYS A 38 9.35 7.42 -28.83
N ASN A 39 9.34 6.29 -28.14
CA ASN A 39 8.49 5.14 -28.43
C ASN A 39 7.46 4.81 -27.33
N TYR A 40 7.18 5.75 -26.43
CA TYR A 40 6.17 5.58 -25.38
C TYR A 40 4.76 5.50 -25.99
N GLY A 41 4.23 4.29 -26.17
CA GLY A 41 2.83 4.08 -26.56
C GLY A 41 2.53 2.88 -27.47
N SER A 42 3.53 2.30 -28.16
CA SER A 42 3.27 1.27 -29.18
C SER A 42 3.38 -0.17 -28.64
N ASP A 43 4.37 -0.48 -27.80
CA ASP A 43 4.56 -1.85 -27.23
C ASP A 43 4.94 -1.89 -25.74
N HIS A 44 5.15 -0.74 -25.10
CA HIS A 44 5.58 -0.67 -23.71
C HIS A 44 4.40 -0.76 -22.74
N LYS A 45 4.09 -1.98 -22.28
CA LYS A 45 3.47 -2.13 -20.96
C LYS A 45 4.46 -1.64 -19.91
N ARG A 46 4.01 -0.79 -18.99
CA ARG A 46 4.79 -0.22 -17.89
C ARG A 46 5.48 -1.32 -17.07
N ALA A 47 6.70 -1.69 -17.44
CA ALA A 47 7.56 -2.58 -16.68
C ALA A 47 8.36 -1.72 -15.71
N ASN A 48 7.88 -1.64 -14.47
CA ASN A 48 8.65 -0.98 -13.41
C ASN A 48 9.53 -2.03 -12.75
N LYS A 49 10.84 -1.79 -12.69
CA LYS A 49 11.73 -2.54 -11.79
C LYS A 49 11.24 -2.31 -10.35
N ILE A 50 10.90 -3.39 -9.66
CA ILE A 50 10.31 -3.36 -8.32
C ILE A 50 11.44 -3.31 -7.30
N ILE A 51 11.28 -2.64 -6.15
CA ILE A 51 12.27 -2.67 -5.05
C ILE A 51 12.64 -4.08 -4.57
N PHE A 52 11.76 -5.08 -4.78
CA PHE A 52 12.05 -6.48 -4.52
C PHE A 52 13.19 -7.02 -5.38
N TRP A 53 13.47 -6.42 -6.55
CA TRP A 53 14.64 -6.79 -7.37
C TRP A 53 15.96 -6.63 -6.63
N ASP A 54 16.03 -5.70 -5.68
CA ASP A 54 17.24 -5.44 -4.91
C ASP A 54 17.39 -6.43 -3.73
N LEU A 55 16.39 -7.31 -3.50
CA LEU A 55 16.47 -8.32 -2.45
C LEU A 55 17.32 -9.53 -2.91
N PRO A 56 18.26 -10.03 -2.09
CA PRO A 56 19.18 -11.10 -2.48
C PRO A 56 18.49 -12.40 -2.92
N TYR A 57 17.33 -12.69 -2.33
CA TYR A 57 16.55 -13.89 -2.64
C TYR A 57 15.59 -13.70 -3.81
N CYS A 58 15.45 -12.47 -4.34
CA CYS A 58 14.52 -12.21 -5.42
C CYS A 58 14.88 -13.04 -6.65
N SER A 59 16.17 -13.23 -6.95
CA SER A 59 16.72 -14.13 -7.99
C SER A 59 16.42 -15.62 -7.78
N MET A 60 15.96 -16.02 -6.58
CA MET A 60 15.57 -17.41 -6.27
C MET A 60 14.06 -17.68 -6.42
N LEU A 61 13.24 -16.63 -6.54
CA LEU A 61 11.78 -16.76 -6.70
C LEU A 61 11.37 -17.20 -8.12
N MET A 62 10.90 -18.43 -8.30
CA MET A 62 10.48 -18.96 -9.62
C MET A 62 9.35 -18.17 -10.31
N ILE A 63 8.56 -17.42 -9.55
CA ILE A 63 7.30 -16.80 -10.01
C ILE A 63 7.30 -15.27 -9.91
N ARG A 64 8.49 -14.64 -9.96
CA ARG A 64 8.66 -13.16 -9.89
C ARG A 64 7.70 -12.38 -10.79
N HIS A 65 7.49 -12.88 -12.01
CA HIS A 65 6.71 -12.22 -13.06
C HIS A 65 5.19 -12.24 -12.83
N ASN A 66 4.69 -13.08 -11.93
CA ASN A 66 3.26 -13.12 -11.59
C ASN A 66 2.89 -12.20 -10.41
N LEU A 67 3.87 -11.54 -9.79
CA LEU A 67 3.63 -10.60 -8.70
C LEU A 67 3.10 -9.28 -9.26
N ASN A 68 1.79 -9.04 -9.09
CA ASN A 68 1.22 -7.74 -9.38
C ASN A 68 1.50 -6.76 -8.24
N VAL A 69 2.67 -6.12 -8.30
CA VAL A 69 3.17 -5.21 -7.26
C VAL A 69 2.26 -4.02 -7.00
N ILE A 70 1.59 -3.53 -8.03
CA ILE A 70 0.65 -2.43 -7.90
C ILE A 70 -0.52 -2.85 -7.00
N HIS A 71 -1.06 -4.06 -7.16
CA HIS A 71 -2.09 -4.59 -6.25
C HIS A 71 -1.54 -4.98 -4.88
N ILE A 72 -0.33 -5.55 -4.79
CA ILE A 72 0.29 -5.87 -3.51
C ILE A 72 0.48 -4.60 -2.67
N LYS A 73 1.04 -3.54 -3.26
CA LYS A 73 1.20 -2.23 -2.61
C LYS A 73 -0.14 -1.68 -2.14
N LYS A 74 -1.19 -1.79 -2.96
CA LYS A 74 -2.53 -1.36 -2.58
C LYS A 74 -3.05 -2.15 -1.37
N ASN A 75 -2.91 -3.48 -1.37
CA ASN A 75 -3.35 -4.32 -0.27
C ASN A 75 -2.62 -3.99 1.03
N VAL A 76 -1.29 -3.83 0.96
CA VAL A 76 -0.47 -3.42 2.11
C VAL A 76 -0.92 -2.05 2.64
N PHE A 77 -1.13 -1.07 1.76
CA PHE A 77 -1.67 0.23 2.14
C PHE A 77 -3.03 0.10 2.84
N ASP A 78 -3.97 -0.61 2.22
CA ASP A 78 -5.33 -0.76 2.74
C ASP A 78 -5.29 -1.47 4.11
N ASP A 79 -4.47 -2.51 4.28
CA ASP A 79 -4.32 -3.23 5.54
C ASP A 79 -3.73 -2.35 6.66
N ILE A 80 -2.65 -1.61 6.39
CA ILE A 80 -2.03 -0.69 7.36
C ILE A 80 -3.04 0.40 7.76
N PHE A 81 -3.64 1.06 6.77
CA PHE A 81 -4.54 2.18 7.01
C PHE A 81 -5.79 1.76 7.77
N ASN A 82 -6.43 0.64 7.38
CA ASN A 82 -7.62 0.13 8.07
C ASN A 82 -7.32 -0.33 9.50
N THR A 83 -6.11 -0.83 9.76
CA THR A 83 -5.69 -1.25 11.11
C THR A 83 -5.47 -0.06 12.03
N VAL A 84 -4.72 0.95 11.58
CA VAL A 84 -4.48 2.19 12.35
C VAL A 84 -5.78 2.97 12.60
N MET A 85 -6.65 3.05 11.58
CA MET A 85 -7.96 3.67 11.69
C MET A 85 -8.98 2.77 12.39
N ASN A 86 -8.63 1.55 12.81
CA ASN A 86 -9.52 0.56 13.44
C ASN A 86 -10.91 0.54 12.80
N ILE A 87 -10.95 0.26 11.49
CA ILE A 87 -12.19 0.14 10.73
C ILE A 87 -12.75 -1.27 10.96
N LYS A 88 -13.98 -1.33 11.49
CA LYS A 88 -14.68 -2.60 11.75
C LYS A 88 -14.69 -3.46 10.48
N GLU A 89 -14.45 -4.77 10.62
CA GLU A 89 -14.39 -5.78 9.54
C GLU A 89 -13.21 -5.67 8.57
N LYS A 90 -12.42 -4.58 8.60
CA LYS A 90 -11.25 -4.41 7.71
C LYS A 90 -9.91 -4.36 8.45
N THR A 91 -9.92 -4.09 9.75
CA THR A 91 -8.72 -4.10 10.58
C THR A 91 -8.07 -5.49 10.62
N LYS A 92 -6.74 -5.54 10.57
CA LYS A 92 -5.98 -6.77 10.80
C LYS A 92 -5.72 -7.03 12.28
N ASP A 93 -6.04 -6.09 13.17
CA ASP A 93 -6.04 -6.32 14.61
C ASP A 93 -7.32 -7.05 15.03
N ASN A 94 -7.21 -8.34 15.29
CA ASN A 94 -8.30 -9.19 15.80
C ASN A 94 -7.77 -10.11 16.91
N MET A 95 -8.67 -10.81 17.61
CA MET A 95 -8.29 -11.67 18.74
C MET A 95 -7.31 -12.78 18.35
N ASN A 96 -7.45 -13.38 17.17
CA ASN A 96 -6.54 -14.43 16.71
C ASN A 96 -5.16 -13.84 16.43
N THR A 97 -5.10 -12.70 15.75
CA THR A 97 -3.86 -11.97 15.51
C THR A 97 -3.15 -11.60 16.81
N ARG A 98 -3.88 -11.25 17.89
CA ARG A 98 -3.25 -11.00 19.20
C ARG A 98 -2.73 -12.25 19.90
N ARG A 99 -3.38 -13.40 19.71
CA ARG A 99 -2.86 -14.69 20.19
C ARG A 99 -1.59 -15.09 19.44
N ASP A 100 -1.58 -14.91 18.12
CA ASP A 100 -0.41 -15.16 17.28
C ASP A 100 0.73 -14.21 17.64
N LEU A 101 0.43 -12.92 17.84
CA LEU A 101 1.40 -11.91 18.27
C LEU A 101 2.07 -12.29 19.57
N LYS A 102 1.36 -12.88 20.54
CA LYS A 102 1.97 -13.36 21.80
C LYS A 102 3.03 -14.46 21.59
N ILE A 103 2.83 -15.30 20.57
CA ILE A 103 3.73 -16.42 20.26
C ILE A 103 4.92 -15.94 19.43
N ILE A 104 4.66 -15.07 18.46
CA ILE A 104 5.64 -14.65 17.45
C ILE A 104 6.44 -13.42 17.91
N CYS A 105 5.82 -12.54 18.72
CA CYS A 105 6.37 -11.25 19.12
C CYS A 105 6.31 -11.05 20.64
N ASN A 106 7.33 -10.44 21.23
CA ASN A 106 7.32 -10.06 22.64
C ASN A 106 6.75 -8.65 22.83
N HIS A 107 5.43 -8.47 22.67
CA HIS A 107 4.76 -7.17 22.81
C HIS A 107 3.64 -7.21 23.88
N PRO A 108 3.98 -7.14 25.18
CA PRO A 108 3.03 -7.37 26.28
C PRO A 108 1.85 -6.40 26.29
N GLU A 109 2.01 -5.17 25.78
CA GLU A 109 0.96 -4.16 25.71
C GLU A 109 -0.21 -4.51 24.77
N LEU A 110 0.02 -5.43 23.82
CA LEU A 110 -0.98 -5.89 22.85
C LEU A 110 -1.54 -7.26 23.19
N GLU A 111 -1.11 -7.87 24.30
CA GLU A 111 -1.66 -9.13 24.77
C GLU A 111 -3.13 -8.99 25.19
N LEU A 112 -3.87 -10.09 25.05
CA LEU A 112 -5.23 -10.18 25.59
C LEU A 112 -5.17 -10.17 27.13
N ASP A 113 -6.14 -9.51 27.75
CA ASP A 113 -6.24 -9.43 29.20
C ASP A 113 -6.38 -10.86 29.80
N LYS A 114 -5.47 -11.22 30.70
CA LYS A 114 -5.45 -12.52 31.37
C LYS A 114 -6.70 -12.74 32.23
N GLY A 115 -7.29 -11.67 32.77
CA GLY A 115 -8.53 -11.73 33.55
C GLY A 115 -9.80 -11.75 32.70
N ARG A 116 -9.72 -11.27 31.45
CA ARG A 116 -10.85 -11.21 30.51
C ARG A 116 -10.39 -11.62 29.11
N PRO A 117 -10.27 -12.94 28.83
CA PRO A 117 -9.61 -13.45 27.62
C PRO A 117 -10.30 -13.10 26.30
N ASN A 118 -11.52 -12.56 26.34
CA ASN A 118 -12.28 -12.10 25.17
C ASN A 118 -12.35 -10.56 25.04
N VAL A 119 -11.60 -9.81 25.84
CA VAL A 119 -11.55 -8.34 25.76
C VAL A 119 -10.22 -7.91 25.15
N MET A 120 -10.29 -7.25 24.00
CA MET A 120 -9.13 -6.61 23.38
C MET A 120 -8.91 -5.23 23.99
N THR A 121 -7.76 -5.02 24.61
CA THR A 121 -7.28 -3.69 24.99
C THR A 121 -7.12 -2.82 23.75
N LYS A 122 -7.35 -1.51 23.84
CA LYS A 122 -7.14 -0.64 22.68
C LYS A 122 -5.65 -0.62 22.34
N ALA A 123 -5.29 -0.96 21.10
CA ALA A 123 -3.89 -0.93 20.68
C ALA A 123 -3.34 0.50 20.64
N VAL A 124 -2.06 0.67 20.96
CA VAL A 124 -1.38 1.98 21.04
C VAL A 124 -1.41 2.71 19.69
N TYR A 125 -1.31 1.97 18.59
CA TYR A 125 -1.39 2.51 17.23
C TYR A 125 -2.83 2.84 16.76
N THR A 126 -3.86 2.54 17.55
CA THR A 126 -5.25 2.77 17.14
C THR A 126 -5.68 4.22 17.40
N MET A 127 -6.08 4.92 16.34
CA MET A 127 -6.55 6.30 16.45
C MET A 127 -7.89 6.42 17.19
N ALA A 128 -8.00 7.42 18.06
CA ALA A 128 -9.28 7.88 18.61
C ALA A 128 -10.13 8.59 17.53
N LYS A 129 -11.43 8.74 17.78
CA LYS A 129 -12.36 9.35 16.81
C LYS A 129 -11.91 10.74 16.32
N GLU A 130 -11.42 11.59 17.24
CA GLU A 130 -10.92 12.92 16.88
C GLU A 130 -9.62 12.88 16.06
N GLN A 131 -8.74 11.90 16.31
CA GLN A 131 -7.54 11.69 15.48
C GLN A 131 -7.94 11.25 14.07
N LYS A 132 -8.87 10.29 13.95
CA LYS A 132 -9.40 9.84 12.65
C LYS A 132 -10.00 11.00 11.85
N ARG A 133 -10.79 11.87 12.51
CA ARG A 133 -11.37 13.06 11.89
C ARG A 133 -10.29 14.01 11.36
N ARG A 134 -9.29 14.34 12.17
CA ARG A 134 -8.17 15.20 11.75
C ARG A 134 -7.40 14.63 10.56
N VAL A 135 -7.13 13.32 10.54
CA VAL A 135 -6.50 12.66 9.39
C VAL A 135 -7.37 12.78 8.14
N CYS A 136 -8.67 12.50 8.25
CA CYS A 136 -9.60 12.61 7.12
C CYS A 136 -9.69 14.05 6.59
N GLU A 137 -9.77 15.04 7.47
CA GLU A 137 -9.76 16.47 7.11
C GLU A 137 -8.47 16.88 6.42
N TRP A 138 -7.33 16.45 6.96
CA TRP A 138 -6.02 16.70 6.37
C TRP A 138 -5.94 16.11 4.96
N ILE A 139 -6.36 14.85 4.76
CA ILE A 139 -6.36 14.20 3.44
C ILE A 139 -7.28 14.96 2.46
N CYS A 140 -8.45 15.41 2.92
CA CYS A 140 -9.36 16.24 2.11
C CYS A 140 -8.74 17.59 1.72
N GLY A 141 -7.86 18.14 2.55
CA GLY A 141 -7.13 19.39 2.30
C GLY A 141 -5.92 19.26 1.38
N LEU A 142 -5.45 18.04 1.09
CA LEU A 142 -4.28 17.82 0.26
C LEU A 142 -4.54 18.22 -1.20
N LYS A 143 -3.66 19.08 -1.73
CA LYS A 143 -3.65 19.47 -3.15
C LYS A 143 -2.34 19.01 -3.79
N PHE A 144 -2.45 18.42 -4.96
CA PHE A 144 -1.31 17.95 -5.76
C PHE A 144 -1.30 18.63 -7.14
N PRO A 145 -0.12 18.77 -7.77
CA PRO A 145 -0.03 19.18 -9.17
C PRO A 145 -0.86 18.28 -10.09
N TYR A 146 -1.35 18.85 -11.19
CA TYR A 146 -2.16 18.11 -12.15
C TYR A 146 -1.44 16.86 -12.66
N GLY A 147 -2.14 15.72 -12.67
CA GLY A 147 -1.60 14.44 -13.14
C GLY A 147 -0.72 13.68 -12.12
N TYR A 148 -0.45 14.24 -10.93
CA TYR A 148 0.37 13.56 -9.93
C TYR A 148 -0.41 12.53 -9.10
N VAL A 149 -1.50 12.93 -8.44
CA VAL A 149 -2.38 12.05 -7.66
C VAL A 149 -3.82 12.44 -7.95
N TYR A 150 -4.74 11.46 -7.97
CA TYR A 150 -6.16 11.78 -8.08
C TYR A 150 -6.63 12.59 -6.86
N ASN A 151 -7.72 13.35 -6.99
CA ASN A 151 -8.26 14.10 -5.85
C ASN A 151 -8.66 13.14 -4.70
N LEU A 152 -7.82 13.08 -3.67
CA LEU A 152 -7.96 12.17 -2.53
C LEU A 152 -9.19 12.47 -1.68
N ALA A 153 -9.68 13.72 -1.68
CA ALA A 153 -10.90 14.09 -0.95
C ALA A 153 -12.11 13.26 -1.39
N ARG A 154 -12.15 12.85 -2.66
CA ARG A 154 -13.22 11.99 -3.20
C ARG A 154 -13.18 10.55 -2.66
N CYS A 155 -12.05 10.13 -2.13
CA CYS A 155 -11.86 8.83 -1.52
C CYS A 155 -12.19 8.82 -0.02
N ILE A 156 -12.47 9.97 0.60
CA ILE A 156 -12.76 10.08 2.04
C ILE A 156 -14.26 10.15 2.29
N GLY A 157 -14.79 9.24 3.11
CA GLY A 157 -16.13 9.34 3.67
C GLY A 157 -16.09 10.00 5.04
N MET A 158 -16.41 11.29 5.15
CA MET A 158 -16.33 12.05 6.41
C MET A 158 -17.33 11.58 7.49
N MET A 159 -18.49 11.05 7.10
CA MET A 159 -19.47 10.49 8.05
C MET A 159 -18.96 9.21 8.72
N GLU A 160 -18.27 8.37 7.94
CA GLU A 160 -17.82 7.05 8.36
C GLU A 160 -16.34 7.03 8.80
N LEU A 161 -15.64 8.15 8.61
CA LEU A 161 -14.20 8.33 8.86
C LEU A 161 -13.35 7.22 8.22
N ARG A 162 -13.68 6.84 6.98
CA ARG A 162 -13.03 5.74 6.26
C ARG A 162 -12.73 6.09 4.81
N MET A 163 -11.75 5.40 4.23
CA MET A 163 -11.33 5.57 2.85
C MET A 163 -11.99 4.56 1.90
N HIS A 164 -12.27 4.99 0.68
CA HIS A 164 -12.89 4.19 -0.37
C HIS A 164 -12.28 4.46 -1.75
N GLY A 165 -12.22 3.41 -2.57
CA GLY A 165 -12.02 3.57 -4.02
C GLY A 165 -10.69 4.18 -4.44
N MET A 166 -9.70 4.27 -3.54
CA MET A 166 -8.39 4.82 -3.88
C MET A 166 -7.67 3.89 -4.85
N LYS A 167 -7.18 4.45 -5.96
CA LYS A 167 -6.45 3.67 -6.97
C LYS A 167 -5.08 3.30 -6.43
N SER A 168 -4.55 2.20 -6.93
CA SER A 168 -3.25 1.67 -6.53
C SER A 168 -2.09 2.66 -6.74
N HIS A 169 -2.17 3.52 -7.76
CA HIS A 169 -1.21 4.61 -7.96
C HIS A 169 -1.23 5.61 -6.80
N ASP A 170 -2.42 6.06 -6.40
CA ASP A 170 -2.59 7.03 -5.33
C ASP A 170 -2.16 6.42 -3.98
N CYS A 171 -2.49 5.15 -3.73
CA CYS A 171 -1.98 4.37 -2.58
C CYS A 171 -0.45 4.32 -2.56
N HIS A 172 0.18 4.13 -3.72
CA HIS A 172 1.64 4.09 -3.79
C HIS A 172 2.27 5.43 -3.42
N VAL A 173 1.76 6.55 -3.95
CA VAL A 173 2.25 7.89 -3.61
C VAL A 173 2.01 8.18 -2.13
N PHE A 174 0.85 7.81 -1.60
CA PHE A 174 0.53 7.98 -0.18
C PHE A 174 1.53 7.25 0.71
N MET A 175 1.79 5.97 0.45
CA MET A 175 2.79 5.21 1.22
C MET A 175 4.19 5.80 1.13
N GLN A 176 4.59 6.33 -0.04
CA GLN A 176 5.96 6.79 -0.23
C GLN A 176 6.20 8.19 0.34
N LYS A 177 5.18 9.07 0.35
CA LYS A 177 5.36 10.49 0.65
C LYS A 177 4.53 11.00 1.82
N LEU A 178 3.39 10.35 2.11
CA LEU A 178 2.39 10.90 3.03
C LEU A 178 2.22 10.06 4.29
N ILE A 179 2.53 8.76 4.28
CA ILE A 179 2.26 7.87 5.41
C ILE A 179 2.99 8.28 6.68
N LEU A 180 4.25 8.72 6.56
CA LEU A 180 5.05 9.18 7.69
C LEU A 180 4.45 10.46 8.27
N ILE A 181 4.03 11.40 7.43
CA ILE A 181 3.39 12.65 7.87
C ILE A 181 2.06 12.35 8.55
N ALA A 182 1.23 11.51 7.90
CA ALA A 182 -0.09 11.13 8.38
C ALA A 182 -0.04 10.44 9.75
N PHE A 183 1.00 9.65 10.03
CA PHE A 183 1.08 8.87 11.26
C PHE A 183 1.98 9.49 12.32
N HIS A 184 3.07 10.18 11.96
CA HIS A 184 3.93 10.86 12.93
C HIS A 184 3.20 11.98 13.66
N GLU A 185 2.40 12.78 12.95
CA GLU A 185 1.70 13.92 13.57
C GLU A 185 0.39 13.52 14.28
N MET A 186 -0.15 12.33 13.98
CA MET A 186 -1.52 11.97 14.37
C MET A 186 -1.63 10.72 15.26
N LEU A 187 -0.60 9.86 15.31
CA LEU A 187 -0.53 8.79 16.30
C LEU A 187 -0.13 9.36 17.68
N PRO A 188 -0.51 8.69 18.79
CA PRO A 188 -0.03 9.09 20.11
C PRO A 188 1.50 9.13 20.07
N SER A 189 2.08 10.24 20.55
CA SER A 189 3.50 10.28 20.87
C SER A 189 3.80 9.09 21.77
N MET A 190 4.59 8.12 21.30
CA MET A 190 5.08 7.03 22.14
C MET A 190 6.02 7.53 23.24
N TYR A 191 6.40 8.81 23.19
CA TYR A 191 7.02 9.52 24.30
C TYR A 191 5.93 10.31 25.04
N GLY A 192 5.26 9.61 25.96
CA GLY A 192 4.63 10.27 27.09
C GLY A 192 5.72 10.94 27.92
N ALA A 193 5.47 12.18 28.30
CA ALA A 193 6.25 12.91 29.28
C ALA A 193 6.47 12.02 30.53
N HIS A 194 7.74 11.77 30.84
CA HIS A 194 8.21 11.49 32.19
C HIS A 194 8.93 12.72 32.69
#